data_AF-A0A510X5F0-F1
#
_entry.id   AF-A0A510X5F0-F1
#
_cell.length_a   1.000
_cell.length_b   1.000
_cell.length_c   1.000
_cell.angle_alpha   90.00
_cell.angle_beta   90.00
_cell.angle_gamma   90.00
#
_symmetry.space_group_name_H-M   'P 1'
#
loop_
_entity.id
_entity.type
_entity.pdbx_description
1 polymer ?
#
loop_
_entity_poly.entity_id
_entity_poly.type
_entity_poly.pdbx_seq_one_letter_code
_entity_poly.pdbx_strand_id
1 'polypeptide(L)'
;MSSTGEFRLPVRVYIEDTDAGGIVYYVNYLKFMERARSEWLRRLGHTQRELLAEGVQLVVHRLECRYARPARLDDDLVVSAAVAERGASRATFVQRVSRTGEPLCEASVDIACLDAQTLRPRRWPAALAAALTPELR
;
A
#
# COMPACT_ATOMS: atom_id res chain seq x y z
N MET A 1 -1.75 -22.20 -7.96
CA MET A 1 -2.74 -21.62 -8.88
C MET A 1 -2.71 -20.11 -8.67
N SER A 2 -2.09 -19.38 -9.59
CA SER A 2 -1.92 -17.93 -9.51
C SER A 2 -3.26 -17.25 -9.77
N SER A 3 -3.87 -16.62 -8.77
CA SER A 3 -4.98 -15.70 -9.02
C SER A 3 -4.38 -14.38 -9.48
N THR A 4 -4.37 -14.14 -10.80
CA THR A 4 -4.06 -12.85 -11.45
C THR A 4 -5.19 -11.84 -11.18
N GLY A 5 -5.35 -11.46 -9.91
CA GLY A 5 -6.28 -10.42 -9.50
C GLY A 5 -5.56 -9.48 -8.54
N GLU A 6 -5.75 -8.18 -8.77
CA GLU A 6 -5.30 -7.11 -7.87
C GLU A 6 -5.64 -7.47 -6.41
N PHE A 7 -4.69 -7.34 -5.50
CA PHE A 7 -4.94 -7.63 -4.08
C PHE A 7 -5.94 -6.62 -3.50
N ARG A 8 -6.84 -7.11 -2.65
CA ARG A 8 -7.96 -6.34 -2.09
C ARG A 8 -8.06 -6.59 -0.59
N LEU A 9 -8.01 -5.53 0.20
CA LEU A 9 -8.23 -5.53 1.63
C LEU A 9 -9.58 -4.88 1.96
N PRO A 10 -10.53 -5.58 2.60
CA PRO A 10 -11.73 -4.94 3.15
C PRO A 10 -11.36 -4.07 4.34
N VAL A 11 -11.92 -2.85 4.39
CA VAL A 11 -11.69 -1.87 5.47
C VAL A 11 -13.03 -1.25 5.85
N ARG A 12 -13.34 -1.25 7.14
CA ARG A 12 -14.46 -0.49 7.72
C ARG A 12 -13.97 0.87 8.18
N VAL A 13 -14.73 1.92 7.88
CA VAL A 13 -14.51 3.26 8.44
C VAL A 13 -15.09 3.35 9.84
N TYR A 14 -14.26 3.75 10.82
CA TYR A 14 -14.67 4.01 12.19
C TYR A 14 -14.64 5.50 12.54
N ILE A 15 -15.17 5.85 13.72
CA ILE A 15 -15.22 7.24 14.18
C ILE A 15 -13.84 7.91 14.19
N GLU A 16 -12.79 7.18 14.57
CA GLU A 16 -11.39 7.63 14.59
C GLU A 16 -10.81 7.95 13.21
N ASP A 17 -11.45 7.46 12.14
CA ASP A 17 -11.04 7.76 10.77
C ASP A 17 -11.62 9.08 10.27
N THR A 18 -12.63 9.63 10.96
CA THR A 18 -13.36 10.84 10.55
C THR A 18 -12.85 12.10 11.23
N ASP A 19 -13.15 13.27 10.67
CA ASP A 19 -12.88 14.58 11.28
C ASP A 19 -14.16 15.42 11.45
N ALA A 20 -14.00 16.67 11.91
CA ALA A 20 -15.10 17.60 12.12
C ALA A 20 -15.93 17.90 10.85
N GLY A 21 -15.42 17.56 9.66
CA GLY A 21 -16.15 17.63 8.39
C GLY A 21 -17.15 16.50 8.17
N GLY A 22 -17.23 15.51 9.08
CA GLY A 22 -18.17 14.39 8.99
C GLY A 22 -17.83 13.37 7.91
N ILE A 23 -16.59 13.40 7.41
CA ILE A 23 -16.04 12.48 6.41
C ILE A 23 -14.68 11.96 6.88
N VAL A 24 -14.16 10.94 6.20
CA VAL A 24 -12.81 10.43 6.48
C VAL A 24 -11.77 11.53 6.25
N TYR A 25 -10.93 11.79 7.26
CA TYR A 25 -9.81 12.71 7.16
C TYR A 25 -8.82 12.22 6.11
N TYR A 26 -8.37 13.09 5.20
CA TYR A 26 -7.62 12.69 4.01
C TYR A 26 -6.37 11.84 4.30
N VAL A 27 -5.69 12.07 5.43
CA VAL A 27 -4.51 11.28 5.86
C VAL A 27 -4.86 9.83 6.16
N ASN A 28 -6.08 9.53 6.60
CA ASN A 28 -6.48 8.18 6.96
C ASN A 28 -6.59 7.25 5.74
N TYR A 29 -6.82 7.78 4.53
CA TYR A 29 -6.68 6.99 3.29
C TYR A 29 -5.26 6.43 3.14
N LEU A 30 -4.22 7.15 3.60
CA LEU A 30 -2.84 6.67 3.56
C LEU A 30 -2.61 5.50 4.52
N LYS A 31 -3.27 5.52 5.68
CA LYS A 31 -3.25 4.39 6.64
C LYS A 31 -3.94 3.16 6.04
N PHE A 32 -5.09 3.36 5.38
CA PHE A 32 -5.80 2.27 4.71
C PHE A 32 -4.92 1.64 3.61
N MET A 33 -4.26 2.47 2.80
CA MET A 33 -3.36 2.02 1.75
C MET A 33 -2.11 1.33 2.29
N GLU A 34 -1.55 1.81 3.40
CA GLU A 34 -0.44 1.14 4.09
C GLU A 34 -0.85 -0.26 4.56
N ARG A 35 -1.98 -0.40 5.25
CA ARG A 35 -2.51 -1.69 5.70
C ARG A 35 -2.67 -2.67 4.53
N ALA A 36 -3.18 -2.21 3.38
CA ALA A 36 -3.31 -3.03 2.18
C ALA A 36 -1.95 -3.51 1.64
N ARG A 37 -0.91 -2.66 1.60
CA ARG A 37 0.44 -3.09 1.19
C ARG A 37 1.06 -4.05 2.20
N SER A 38 0.87 -3.82 3.49
CA SER A 38 1.37 -4.68 4.56
C SER A 38 0.73 -6.07 4.53
N GLU A 39 -0.58 -6.16 4.29
CA GLU A 39 -1.27 -7.46 4.17
C GLU A 39 -1.00 -8.15 2.82
N TRP A 40 -0.81 -7.39 1.74
CA TRP A 40 -0.30 -7.92 0.47
C TRP A 40 1.07 -8.59 0.68
N LEU A 41 1.99 -7.90 1.35
CA LEU A 41 3.33 -8.42 1.66
C LEU A 41 3.25 -9.67 2.55
N ARG A 42 2.37 -9.66 3.57
CA ARG A 42 2.12 -10.80 4.46
C ARG A 42 1.62 -12.02 3.69
N ARG A 43 0.71 -11.83 2.73
CA ARG A 43 0.21 -12.92 1.87
C ARG A 43 1.32 -13.57 1.03
N LEU A 44 2.39 -12.84 0.76
CA LEU A 44 3.59 -13.32 0.06
C LEU A 44 4.65 -13.91 1.00
N GLY A 45 4.34 -14.05 2.30
CA GLY A 45 5.22 -14.67 3.29
C GLY A 45 6.24 -13.72 3.93
N HIS A 46 6.04 -12.40 3.81
CA HIS A 46 6.93 -11.40 4.37
C HIS A 46 6.21 -10.47 5.33
N THR A 47 6.83 -10.14 6.46
CA THR A 47 6.35 -9.08 7.35
C THR A 47 7.38 -7.98 7.52
N GLN A 48 6.92 -6.76 7.81
CA GLN A 48 7.80 -5.62 8.11
C GLN A 48 8.80 -5.93 9.23
N ARG A 49 8.38 -6.71 10.23
CA ARG A 49 9.23 -7.10 11.37
C ARG A 49 10.35 -8.05 10.94
N GLU A 50 10.06 -9.04 10.11
CA GLU A 50 11.07 -9.96 9.58
C GLU A 50 12.05 -9.23 8.68
N LEU A 51 11.56 -8.37 7.78
CA LEU A 51 12.41 -7.55 6.92
C LEU A 51 13.36 -6.66 7.75
N LEU A 52 12.86 -6.01 8.81
CA LEU A 52 13.69 -5.22 9.70
C LEU A 52 14.77 -6.06 10.41
N ALA A 53 14.43 -7.28 10.86
CA ALA A 53 15.39 -8.20 11.45
C ALA A 53 16.46 -8.66 10.43
N GLU A 54 16.12 -8.73 9.15
CA GLU A 54 17.04 -8.99 8.02
C GLU A 54 17.82 -7.75 7.55
N GLY A 55 17.69 -6.62 8.25
CA GLY A 55 18.38 -5.37 7.91
C GLY A 55 17.77 -4.64 6.71
N VAL A 56 16.49 -4.89 6.40
CA VAL A 56 15.75 -4.27 5.30
C VAL A 56 14.67 -3.36 5.87
N GLN A 57 14.72 -2.09 5.48
CA GLN A 57 13.69 -1.12 5.84
C GLN A 57 13.00 -0.60 4.58
N LEU A 58 11.68 -0.73 4.53
CA LEU A 58 10.85 -0.21 3.45
C LEU A 58 10.28 1.14 3.85
N VAL A 59 10.51 2.16 3.03
CA VAL A 59 10.02 3.53 3.30
C VAL A 59 9.25 4.09 2.12
N VAL A 60 8.23 4.90 2.40
CA VAL A 60 7.56 5.70 1.37
C VAL A 60 8.50 6.84 0.95
N HIS A 61 8.88 6.87 -0.32
CA HIS A 61 9.79 7.86 -0.90
C HIS A 61 9.04 8.99 -1.63
N ARG A 62 7.94 8.65 -2.32
CA ARG A 62 7.06 9.61 -3.00
C ARG A 62 5.62 9.11 -2.93
N LEU A 63 4.69 10.03 -2.83
CA LEU A 63 3.26 9.78 -2.82
C LEU A 63 2.57 10.82 -3.70
N GLU A 64 1.75 10.35 -4.63
CA GLU A 64 0.78 11.15 -5.36
C GLU A 64 -0.60 10.58 -5.08
N CYS A 65 -1.56 11.43 -4.72
CA CYS A 65 -2.86 10.99 -4.27
C CYS A 65 -3.96 11.92 -4.78
N ARG A 66 -5.01 11.35 -5.36
CA ARG A 66 -6.20 12.04 -5.85
C ARG A 66 -7.41 11.57 -5.05
N TYR A 67 -8.07 12.52 -4.38
CA TYR A 67 -9.32 12.29 -3.64
C TYR A 67 -10.51 12.71 -4.53
N ALA A 68 -11.25 11.74 -5.05
CA ALA A 68 -12.37 11.98 -5.94
C ALA A 68 -13.70 12.17 -5.19
N ARG A 69 -13.93 11.37 -4.13
CA ARG A 69 -15.18 11.34 -3.36
C ARG A 69 -14.91 10.98 -1.90
N PRO A 70 -15.69 11.50 -0.94
CA PRO A 70 -15.51 11.17 0.47
C PRO A 70 -16.12 9.81 0.85
N ALA A 71 -15.42 9.10 1.72
CA ALA A 71 -15.98 8.05 2.58
C ALA A 71 -16.53 8.66 3.88
N ARG A 72 -17.49 7.97 4.49
CA ARG A 72 -18.16 8.35 5.74
C ARG A 72 -18.08 7.22 6.77
N LEU A 73 -18.45 7.54 8.01
CA LEU A 73 -18.62 6.55 9.07
C LEU A 73 -19.45 5.38 8.57
N ASP A 74 -19.04 4.17 8.95
CA ASP A 74 -19.65 2.89 8.59
C ASP A 74 -19.56 2.47 7.12
N ASP A 75 -18.93 3.26 6.24
CA ASP A 75 -18.67 2.82 4.87
C ASP A 75 -17.81 1.53 4.86
N ASP A 76 -18.24 0.56 4.04
CA ASP A 76 -17.46 -0.61 3.68
C ASP A 76 -16.58 -0.31 2.47
N LEU A 77 -15.29 -0.19 2.71
CA LEU A 77 -14.28 0.12 1.71
C LEU A 77 -13.54 -1.13 1.26
N VAL A 78 -13.06 -1.07 0.02
CA VAL A 78 -12.06 -1.99 -0.51
C VAL A 78 -10.85 -1.19 -0.92
N VAL A 79 -9.70 -1.58 -0.37
CA VAL A 79 -8.40 -0.95 -0.62
C VAL A 79 -7.52 -1.91 -1.40
N SER A 80 -7.01 -1.47 -2.55
CA SER A 80 -6.15 -2.29 -3.39
C SER A 80 -4.66 -2.02 -3.19
N ALA A 81 -3.84 -3.00 -3.59
CA ALA A 81 -2.40 -2.84 -3.74
C ALA A 81 -1.93 -3.66 -4.96
N ALA A 82 -1.28 -2.98 -5.91
CA ALA A 82 -0.67 -3.61 -7.08
C ALA A 82 0.68 -2.95 -7.39
N VAL A 83 1.67 -3.76 -7.75
CA VAL A 83 2.96 -3.28 -8.23
C VAL A 83 2.80 -2.85 -9.70
N ALA A 84 3.05 -1.57 -9.97
CA ALA A 84 3.05 -1.03 -11.33
C ALA A 84 4.45 -1.13 -11.96
N GLU A 85 5.48 -0.78 -11.19
CA GLU A 85 6.86 -0.80 -11.67
C GLU A 85 7.82 -1.26 -10.58
N ARG A 86 8.94 -1.88 -10.99
CA ARG A 86 10.03 -2.24 -10.09
C ARG A 86 11.39 -1.86 -10.69
N GLY A 87 12.10 -0.99 -9.99
CA GLY A 87 13.52 -0.70 -10.21
C GLY A 87 14.44 -1.56 -9.33
N ALA A 88 15.72 -1.18 -9.27
CA ALA A 88 16.73 -1.95 -8.52
C ALA A 88 16.57 -1.85 -6.99
N SER A 89 16.16 -0.68 -6.48
CA SER A 89 16.01 -0.37 -5.04
C SER A 89 14.70 0.37 -4.72
N ARG A 90 13.80 0.47 -5.70
CA ARG A 90 12.50 1.14 -5.60
C ARG A 90 11.42 0.33 -6.31
N ALA A 91 10.19 0.44 -5.87
CA ALA A 91 9.01 -0.09 -6.54
C ALA A 91 7.88 0.93 -6.44
N THR A 92 7.07 1.03 -7.49
CA THR A 92 5.91 1.90 -7.54
C THR A 92 4.66 1.05 -7.40
N PHE A 93 3.83 1.37 -6.42
CA PHE A 93 2.52 0.78 -6.21
C PHE A 93 1.45 1.72 -6.73
N VAL A 94 0.43 1.18 -7.38
CA VAL A 94 -0.83 1.90 -7.55
C VAL A 94 -1.87 1.31 -6.60
N GLN A 95 -2.67 2.18 -6.01
CA GLN A 95 -3.67 1.81 -5.02
C GLN A 95 -4.96 2.56 -5.25
N ARG A 96 -6.06 1.86 -5.03
CA ARG A 96 -7.41 2.42 -5.10
C ARG A 96 -8.15 2.15 -3.80
N VAL A 97 -8.83 3.15 -3.30
CA VAL A 97 -9.84 3.01 -2.24
C VAL A 97 -11.20 3.18 -2.91
N SER A 98 -12.05 2.18 -2.76
CA SER A 98 -13.37 2.16 -3.38
C SER A 98 -14.45 1.77 -2.39
N ARG A 99 -15.69 2.24 -2.61
CA ARG A 99 -16.89 1.79 -1.90
C ARG A 99 -17.83 1.18 -2.92
N THR A 100 -18.22 -0.09 -2.74
CA THR A 100 -19.11 -0.79 -3.68
C THR A 100 -18.70 -0.67 -5.16
N GLY A 101 -17.39 -0.65 -5.45
CA GLY A 101 -16.85 -0.48 -6.80
C GLY A 101 -16.69 0.98 -7.28
N GLU A 102 -17.21 1.96 -6.56
CA GLU A 102 -17.02 3.38 -6.84
C GLU A 102 -15.64 3.85 -6.35
N PRO A 103 -14.76 4.40 -7.23
CA PRO A 103 -13.47 4.91 -6.82
C PRO A 103 -13.62 6.20 -5.99
N LEU A 104 -13.06 6.18 -4.78
CA LEU A 104 -13.06 7.32 -3.85
C LEU A 104 -11.72 8.03 -3.85
N CYS A 105 -10.63 7.26 -3.88
CA CYS A 105 -9.26 7.76 -3.81
C CYS A 105 -8.33 6.87 -4.62
N GLU A 106 -7.39 7.47 -5.34
CA GLU A 106 -6.37 6.78 -6.12
C GLU A 106 -5.00 7.35 -5.77
N ALA A 107 -4.01 6.47 -5.63
CA ALA A 107 -2.65 6.89 -5.31
C ALA A 107 -1.59 6.10 -6.07
N SER A 108 -0.48 6.78 -6.36
CA SER A 108 0.80 6.19 -6.72
C SER A 108 1.76 6.34 -5.54
N VAL A 109 2.33 5.23 -5.07
CA VAL A 109 3.20 5.18 -3.88
C VAL A 109 4.52 4.53 -4.25
N ASP A 110 5.59 5.31 -4.17
CA ASP A 110 6.95 4.82 -4.38
C ASP A 110 7.54 4.33 -3.06
N ILE A 111 7.90 3.05 -3.01
CA ILE A 111 8.56 2.43 -1.87
C ILE A 111 10.04 2.23 -2.20
N ALA A 112 10.92 2.78 -1.35
CA ALA A 112 12.35 2.56 -1.42
C ALA A 112 12.77 1.44 -0.46
N CYS A 113 13.69 0.60 -0.92
CA CYS A 113 14.35 -0.44 -0.14
C CYS A 113 15.65 0.13 0.45
N LEU A 114 15.72 0.25 1.77
CA LEU A 114 16.87 0.78 2.48
C LEU A 114 17.55 -0.31 3.31
N ASP A 115 18.84 -0.14 3.52
CA ASP A 115 19.55 -0.82 4.60
C ASP A 115 19.10 -0.22 5.95
N ALA A 116 18.64 -1.06 6.87
CA ALA A 116 18.00 -0.61 8.10
C ALA A 116 18.96 0.07 9.09
N GLN A 117 20.27 -0.16 8.96
CA GLN A 117 21.27 0.44 9.84
C GLN A 117 21.77 1.77 9.30
N THR A 118 22.06 1.83 8.01
CA THR A 118 22.68 2.99 7.35
C THR A 118 21.66 3.95 6.72
N LEU A 119 20.41 3.51 6.57
CA LEU A 119 19.32 4.21 5.86
C LEU A 119 19.66 4.58 4.40
N ARG A 120 20.66 3.91 3.81
CA ARG A 120 21.04 4.09 2.41
C ARG A 120 20.25 3.16 1.50
N PRO A 121 19.95 3.55 0.25
CA PRO A 121 19.31 2.67 -0.71
C PRO A 121 20.11 1.37 -0.92
N ARG A 122 19.41 0.23 -0.88
CA ARG A 122 19.97 -1.08 -1.19
C ARG A 122 19.14 -1.76 -2.26
N ARG A 123 19.74 -2.73 -2.97
CA ARG A 123 18.98 -3.58 -3.87
C ARG A 123 17.97 -4.42 -3.09
N TRP A 124 16.83 -4.71 -3.74
CA TRP A 124 15.85 -5.65 -3.23
C TRP A 124 16.50 -7.02 -2.93
N PRO A 125 16.27 -7.61 -1.74
CA PRO A 125 16.59 -9.01 -1.49
C PRO A 125 15.91 -9.91 -2.54
N ALA A 126 16.54 -11.01 -2.91
CA ALA A 126 16.07 -11.86 -4.02
C ALA A 126 14.61 -12.34 -3.83
N ALA A 127 14.24 -12.76 -2.62
CA ALA A 127 12.89 -13.19 -2.30
C ALA A 127 11.86 -12.07 -2.50
N LEU A 128 12.16 -10.86 -2.02
CA LEU A 128 11.28 -9.70 -2.16
C LEU A 128 11.21 -9.19 -3.61
N ALA A 129 12.32 -9.26 -4.35
CA ALA A 129 12.35 -8.91 -5.77
C ALA A 129 11.45 -9.83 -6.62
N ALA A 130 11.36 -11.12 -6.26
CA ALA A 130 10.47 -12.08 -6.92
C ALA A 130 8.99 -11.81 -6.61
N ALA A 131 8.69 -11.36 -5.38
CA ALA A 131 7.35 -10.95 -4.95
C ALA A 131 6.86 -9.69 -5.68
N LEU A 132 7.76 -8.76 -6.02
CA LEU A 132 7.44 -7.48 -6.67
C LEU A 132 7.35 -7.62 -8.21
N THR A 133 6.48 -8.50 -8.68
CA THR A 133 6.21 -8.65 -10.11
C THR A 133 5.17 -7.61 -10.55
N PRO A 134 5.44 -6.79 -11.59
CA PRO A 134 4.44 -5.86 -12.11
C PRO A 134 3.17 -6.58 -12.55
N GLU A 135 2.03 -6.16 -12.00
CA GLU A 135 0.70 -6.74 -12.26
C GLU A 135 -0.09 -5.94 -13.31
N LEU A 136 0.40 -4.76 -13.66
CA LEU A 136 -0.24 -3.84 -14.59
C LEU A 136 0.62 -3.75 -15.85
N ARG A 137 -0.02 -3.98 -17.00
CA ARG A 137 0.56 -3.72 -18.32
C ARG A 137 0.01 -2.42 -18.86
#